data_AF-A0A942Q9M7-F1
#
_entry.id   AF-A0A942Q9M7-F1
#
_cell.length_a   1.000
_cell.length_b   1.000
_cell.length_c   1.000
_cell.angle_alpha   90.00
_cell.angle_beta   90.00
_cell.angle_gamma   90.00
#
_symmetry.space_group_name_H-M   'P 1'
#
loop_
_entity.id
_entity.type
_entity.pdbx_description
1 polymer ?
#
loop_
_entity_poly.entity_id
_entity_poly.type
_entity_poly.pdbx_seq_one_letter_code
_entity_poly.pdbx_strand_id
1 'polypeptide(L)' 'MFATSAAVRLEIEPTVLASLMEKGLLHATDFRCLDKGSKRIVWAMLLSLMSNRLGDKKACQRNAPSNHNENLGTELSRR' A
#
# COMPACT_ATOMS: atom_id res chain seq x y z
N MET A 1 -33.84 -7.13 8.18
CA MET A 1 -33.16 -7.89 9.26
C MET A 1 -31.84 -8.37 8.67
N PHE A 2 -30.71 -7.79 9.09
CA PHE A 2 -29.41 -8.28 8.62
C PHE A 2 -29.15 -9.61 9.31
N ALA A 3 -29.06 -10.69 8.53
CA ALA A 3 -28.70 -12.01 9.04
C ALA A 3 -27.45 -11.85 9.90
N THR A 4 -27.46 -12.42 11.11
CA THR A 4 -26.27 -12.53 11.94
C THR A 4 -25.20 -13.24 11.14
N SER A 5 -24.27 -12.46 10.57
CA SER A 5 -23.13 -12.99 9.83
C SER A 5 -22.46 -14.02 10.72
N ALA A 6 -22.44 -15.28 10.28
CA ALA A 6 -21.76 -16.35 10.99
C ALA A 6 -20.27 -16.01 11.03
N ALA A 7 -19.83 -15.38 12.12
CA ALA A 7 -18.45 -14.99 12.30
C ALA A 7 -17.65 -16.27 12.58
N VAL A 8 -16.86 -16.69 11.58
CA VAL A 8 -15.95 -17.83 11.74
C VAL A 8 -14.70 -17.32 12.48
N ARG A 9 -14.41 -17.91 13.64
CA ARG A 9 -13.15 -17.65 14.37
C ARG A 9 -12.07 -18.50 13.72
N LEU A 10 -11.15 -17.83 13.01
CA LEU A 10 -9.99 -18.46 12.40
C LEU A 10 -8.72 -17.99 13.12
N GLU A 11 -7.84 -18.93 13.41
CA GLU A 11 -6.49 -18.64 13.88
C GLU A 11 -5.56 -18.59 12.68
N ILE A 12 -4.82 -17.49 12.56
CA ILE A 12 -3.83 -17.28 11.50
C ILE A 12 -2.47 -17.17 12.16
N GLU A 13 -1.51 -17.94 11.68
CA GLU A 13 -0.14 -17.92 12.18
C GLU A 13 0.48 -16.51 11.94
N PRO A 14 1.24 -15.94 12.90
CA PRO A 14 1.74 -14.57 12.81
C PRO A 14 2.55 -14.25 11.55
N THR A 15 3.39 -15.16 11.05
CA THR A 15 4.19 -14.91 9.84
C THR A 15 3.31 -14.88 8.58
N VAL A 16 2.29 -15.73 8.52
CA VAL A 16 1.27 -15.69 7.44
C VAL A 16 0.51 -14.38 7.48
N LEU A 17 0.05 -13.95 8.65
CA LEU A 17 -0.66 -12.69 8.82
C LEU A 17 0.20 -11.50 8.36
N ALA A 18 1.47 -11.45 8.77
CA ALA A 18 2.42 -10.43 8.35
C ALA A 18 2.61 -10.41 6.83
N SER A 19 2.74 -11.58 6.18
CA SER A 19 2.88 -11.67 4.72
C SER A 19 1.64 -11.18 3.98
N LEU A 20 0.44 -11.48 4.48
CA LEU A 20 -0.82 -11.00 3.89
C LEU A 20 -0.93 -9.48 4.00
N MET A 21 -0.55 -8.91 5.14
CA MET A 21 -0.55 -7.46 5.37
C MET A 21 0.51 -6.76 4.52
N GLU A 22 1.72 -7.33 4.42
CA GLU A 22 2.80 -6.79 3.60
C GLU A 22 2.41 -6.74 2.11
N LYS A 23 1.73 -7.78 1.61
CA LYS A 23 1.23 -7.86 0.23
C LYS A 23 0.01 -6.97 -0.02
N GLY A 24 -0.55 -6.32 1.01
CA GLY A 24 -1.76 -5.52 0.91
C GLY A 24 -3.05 -6.34 0.70
N LEU A 25 -3.02 -7.64 1.01
CA LEU A 25 -4.19 -8.52 0.91
C LEU A 25 -5.13 -8.39 2.13
N LEU A 26 -4.64 -7.79 3.21
CA LEU A 26 -5.42 -7.43 4.39
C LEU A 26 -5.25 -5.94 4.69
N HIS A 27 -6.38 -5.25 4.80
CA HIS A 27 -6.48 -3.84 5.13
C HIS A 27 -6.77 -3.65 6.61
N ALA A 28 -6.44 -2.46 7.13
CA ALA A 28 -6.75 -2.08 8.51
C ALA A 28 -8.23 -2.24 8.88
N THR A 29 -9.13 -2.11 7.90
CA THR A 29 -10.58 -2.28 8.07
C THR A 29 -11.01 -3.72 8.33
N ASP A 30 -10.23 -4.69 7.88
CA ASP A 30 -10.55 -6.12 8.02
C ASP A 30 -10.43 -6.57 9.48
N PHE A 31 -9.69 -5.82 10.28
CA PHE A 31 -9.48 -6.06 11.72
C PHE A 31 -10.52 -5.37 12.62
N ARG A 32 -11.60 -4.81 12.06
CA ARG A 32 -12.62 -4.09 12.84
C ARG A 32 -13.28 -4.95 13.92
N CYS A 33 -13.47 -6.23 13.64
CA CYS A 33 -14.13 -7.20 14.53
C CYS A 33 -13.23 -7.74 15.65
N LEU A 34 -11.92 -7.47 15.61
CA LEU A 34 -11.00 -7.92 16.66
C LEU A 34 -11.27 -7.22 18.00
N ASP A 35 -11.00 -7.91 19.09
CA ASP A 35 -10.98 -7.32 20.41
C ASP A 35 -9.80 -6.33 20.55
N LYS A 36 -9.82 -5.54 21.63
CA LYS A 36 -8.83 -4.48 21.87
C LYS A 36 -7.39 -5.02 22.00
N GLY A 37 -7.21 -6.20 22.60
CA GLY A 37 -5.90 -6.83 22.75
C GLY A 37 -5.34 -7.26 21.40
N SER A 38 -6.13 -8.01 20.64
CA SER A 38 -5.75 -8.47 19.30
C SER A 38 -5.47 -7.31 18.33
N LYS A 39 -6.27 -6.23 18.39
CA LYS A 39 -6.02 -5.02 17.59
C LYS A 39 -4.63 -4.43 17.84
N ARG A 40 -4.19 -4.32 19.10
CA ARG A 40 -2.86 -3.76 19.42
C ARG A 40 -1.73 -4.53 18.75
N ILE A 41 -1.85 -5.86 18.70
CA ILE A 41 -0.85 -6.72 18.06
C ILE A 41 -0.78 -6.43 16.56
N VAL A 42 -1.93 -6.41 15.89
CA VAL A 42 -2.01 -6.10 14.46
C VAL A 42 -1.48 -4.70 14.14
N TRP A 43 -1.82 -3.69 14.95
CA TRP A 43 -1.33 -2.33 14.75
C TRP A 43 0.18 -2.20 14.93
N ALA A 44 0.76 -2.90 15.92
CA ALA A 44 2.20 -2.96 16.09
C ALA A 44 2.86 -3.58 14.83
N MET A 45 2.29 -4.67 14.31
CA MET A 45 2.76 -5.33 13.09
C MET A 45 2.67 -4.40 11.86
N LEU A 46 1.52 -3.72 11.66
CA LEU A 46 1.37 -2.71 10.58
C LEU A 46 2.42 -1.61 10.69
N LEU A 47 2.63 -1.08 11.90
CA LEU A 47 3.59 0.00 12.13
C LEU A 47 5.01 -0.45 11.81
N SER A 48 5.41 -1.66 12.22
CA SER A 48 6.71 -2.25 11.88
C SER A 48 6.88 -2.40 10.37
N LEU A 49 5.87 -2.95 9.66
CA LEU A 49 5.91 -3.12 8.21
C LEU A 49 6.03 -1.77 7.48
N MET A 50 5.29 -0.75 7.92
CA MET A 50 5.39 0.60 7.35
C MET A 50 6.74 1.27 7.63
N SER A 51 7.32 1.05 8.81
CA SER A 51 8.62 1.60 9.18
C SER A 51 9.72 1.07 8.26
N ASN A 52 9.68 -0.21 7.92
CA ASN A 52 10.61 -0.82 6.95
C ASN A 52 10.48 -0.16 5.57
N ARG A 53 9.25 0.06 5.11
CA ARG A 53 8.99 0.74 3.82
C ARG A 53 9.39 2.21 3.79
N LEU A 54 9.42 2.89 4.94
CA LEU A 54 9.80 4.30 5.04
C LEU A 54 11.32 4.49 5.14
N GLY A 55 12.04 3.50 5.68
CA GLY A 55 13.51 3.48 5.76
C GLY A 55 14.20 3.24 4.41
N ASP A 56 13.55 2.53 3.49
CA ASP A 56 14.09 2.19 2.16
C ASP A 56 13.95 3.32 1.11
N LYS A 57 13.78 4.59 1.53
CA LYS A 57 13.80 5.74 0.61
C LYS A 57 15.22 6.16 0.25
N LYS A 58 15.96 5.27 -0.41
CA LYS A 58 17.04 5.60 -1.35
C LYS A 58 16.82 4.77 -2.62
N ALA A 59 16.68 5.47 -3.74
CA ALA A 59 16.41 4.99 -5.11
C ALA A 59 14.92 4.69 -5.40
N CYS A 60 14.21 5.33 -6.33
CA CYS A 60 14.60 6.18 -7.44
C CYS A 60 13.84 7.50 -7.42
N GLN A 61 14.57 8.55 -7.82
CA GLN A 61 14.00 9.74 -8.42
C GLN A 61 13.11 9.32 -9.58
N ARG A 62 11.94 9.94 -9.67
CA ARG A 62 11.12 9.91 -10.88
C ARG A 62 11.84 10.80 -11.89
N ASN A 63 12.74 10.22 -12.68
CA ASN A 63 13.28 10.87 -13.86
C ASN A 63 12.12 10.97 -14.85
N ALA A 64 11.42 12.09 -14.88
CA ALA A 64 10.58 12.41 -16.03
C ALA A 64 11.52 12.60 -17.23
N PRO A 65 11.28 11.96 -18.38
CA PRO A 65 11.98 12.33 -19.60
C PRO A 65 11.45 13.71 -20.04
N SER A 66 12.09 14.78 -19.58
CA SER A 66 11.93 16.11 -20.18
C SER A 66 12.78 16.15 -21.44
N ASN A 67 12.20 15.71 -22.55
CA ASN A 67 12.80 15.87 -23.86
C ASN A 67 12.20 17.13 -24.51
N HIS A 68 12.64 18.31 -24.06
CA HIS A 68 12.52 19.54 -24.84
C HIS A 68 13.84 19.74 -25.55
N ASN A 69 13.95 19.19 -26.76
CA ASN A 69 14.94 19.64 -27.73
C ASN A 69 14.34 20.85 -28.46
N GLU A 70 15.00 22.00 -28.31
CA GLU A 70 14.73 23.20 -29.06
C GLU A 70 15.45 23.16 -30.41
N ASN A 71 14.75 23.66 -31.45
CA ASN A 71 15.31 24.31 -32.65
C ASN A 71 15.65 23.46 -33.90
N LEU A 72 14.85 23.58 -34.97
CA LEU A 72 15.10 24.52 -36.09
C LEU A 72 14.48 24.02 -37.41
N GLY A 73 13.81 24.90 -38.16
CA GLY A 73 13.48 24.72 -39.58
C GLY A 73 12.08 25.19 -39.96
N THR A 74 11.84 26.49 -40.12
CA THR A 74 11.70 27.21 -41.41
C THR A 74 10.69 26.65 -42.44
N GLU A 75 9.80 27.56 -42.83
CA GLU A 75 9.09 27.73 -44.11
C GLU A 75 7.64 27.25 -44.34
N LEU A 76 6.81 28.27 -44.61
CA LEU A 76 5.64 28.41 -45.49
C LEU A 76 4.37 27.58 -45.25
N SER A 77 3.29 28.29 -44.89
CA SER A 77 2.16 28.47 -45.82
C SER A 77 1.27 29.67 -45.47
N ARG A 78 1.51 30.76 -46.20
CA ARG A 78 0.54 31.71 -46.79
C ARG A 78 -0.94 31.51 -46.40
N ARG A 79 -1.52 32.48 -45.68
CA ARG A 79 -2.86 33.03 -45.94
C ARG A 79 -2.88 34.51 -45.60
#